data_AF-A0A4P8WNH5-F1
#
_entry.id   AF-A0A4P8WNH5-F1
#
_cell.length_a   1.000
_cell.length_b   1.000
_cell.length_c   1.000
_cell.angle_alpha   90.00
_cell.angle_beta   90.00
_cell.angle_gamma   90.00
#
_symmetry.space_group_name_H-M   'P 1'
#
loop_
_entity.id
_entity.type
_entity.pdbx_description
1 polymer ?
#
loop_
_entity_poly.entity_id
_entity_poly.type
_entity_poly.pdbx_seq_one_letter_code
_entity_poly.pdbx_strand_id
1 'polypeptide(L)' 'MCEVQQYIGEEPLTMLDLNTYLDTEATYSFYEDGGESLDHKNGEYNVTNFTILYSPCIKR' A
#
# COMPACT_ATOMS: atom_id res chain seq x y z
N MET A 1 4.59 -5.05 1.97
CA MET A 1 4.39 -6.45 2.36
C MET A 1 3.37 -6.45 3.47
N CYS A 2 2.50 -7.45 3.46
CA CYS A 2 1.56 -7.71 4.55
C CYS A 2 2.04 -8.97 5.30
N GLU A 3 1.50 -9.19 6.50
CA GLU A 3 1.74 -10.42 7.24
C GLU A 3 1.31 -11.66 6.43
N VAL A 4 2.04 -12.77 6.59
CA VAL A 4 1.76 -14.02 5.85
C VAL A 4 0.48 -14.66 6.41
N GLN A 5 -0.50 -14.84 5.53
CA GLN A 5 -1.76 -15.55 5.80
C GLN A 5 -1.87 -16.79 4.90
N GLN A 6 -2.60 -17.82 5.35
CA GLN A 6 -2.83 -19.04 4.60
C GLN A 6 -3.83 -18.86 3.45
N TYR A 7 -4.75 -17.91 3.60
CA TYR A 7 -5.73 -17.54 2.57
C TYR A 7 -6.13 -16.07 2.71
N ILE A 8 -6.72 -15.51 1.65
CA ILE A 8 -7.17 -14.10 1.63
C ILE A 8 -8.33 -13.94 2.62
N GLY A 9 -8.24 -12.95 3.50
CA GLY A 9 -9.28 -12.64 4.49
C GLY A 9 -9.24 -13.53 5.74
N GLU A 10 -8.15 -14.24 6.01
CA GLU A 10 -7.97 -14.99 7.25
C GLU A 10 -7.98 -14.04 8.46
N GLU A 11 -7.20 -12.97 8.41
CA GLU A 11 -7.18 -11.92 9.43
C GLU A 11 -7.20 -10.52 8.79
N PRO A 12 -7.78 -9.50 9.47
CA PRO A 12 -7.75 -8.13 9.00
C PRO A 12 -6.32 -7.61 8.81
N LEU A 13 -6.06 -7.01 7.66
CA LEU A 13 -4.79 -6.31 7.41
C LEU A 13 -4.81 -4.95 8.09
N THR A 14 -4.06 -4.80 9.19
CA THR A 14 -3.99 -3.54 9.96
C THR A 14 -2.66 -2.79 9.81
N MET A 15 -1.67 -3.40 9.16
CA MET A 15 -0.34 -2.83 8.96
C MET A 15 0.16 -3.09 7.54
N LEU A 16 0.87 -2.10 6.98
CA LEU A 16 1.51 -2.17 5.67
C LEU A 16 3.00 -1.82 5.81
N ASP A 17 3.87 -2.78 5.48
CA ASP A 17 5.31 -2.53 5.38
C ASP A 17 5.69 -2.07 3.97
N LEU A 18 6.14 -0.83 3.82
CA LEU A 18 6.56 -0.27 2.53
C LEU A 18 8.09 -0.21 2.42
N ASN A 19 8.68 -1.24 1.79
CA ASN A 19 10.10 -1.26 1.46
C ASN A 19 10.34 -0.50 0.15
N THR A 20 11.16 0.54 0.18
CA THR A 20 11.42 1.43 -0.96
C THR A 20 12.86 1.35 -1.42
N TYR A 21 13.09 1.22 -2.73
CA TYR A 21 14.41 1.25 -3.37
C TYR A 21 14.38 2.35 -4.43
N LEU A 22 14.89 3.53 -4.09
CA LEU A 22 14.65 4.77 -4.84
C LEU A 22 15.99 5.48 -5.11
N ASP A 23 16.13 6.03 -6.32
CA ASP A 23 17.23 6.95 -6.64
C ASP A 23 16.84 8.41 -6.32
N THR A 24 15.65 8.85 -6.76
CA THR A 24 15.18 10.23 -6.61
C THR A 24 13.75 10.33 -6.09
N GLU A 25 12.80 9.73 -6.79
CA GLU A 25 11.37 9.74 -6.45
C GLU A 25 10.73 8.43 -6.90
N ALA A 26 9.73 7.97 -6.17
CA ALA A 26 8.76 7.02 -6.67
C ALA A 26 7.36 7.32 -6.17
N THR A 27 6.38 6.93 -6.98
CA THR A 27 4.96 6.99 -6.64
C THR A 27 4.37 5.59 -6.65
N TYR A 28 3.53 5.30 -5.66
CA TYR A 28 2.81 4.03 -5.57
C TYR A 28 1.40 4.27 -5.03
N SER A 29 0.40 3.64 -5.64
CA SER A 29 -0.98 3.65 -5.16
C SER A 29 -1.33 2.28 -4.58
N PHE A 30 -1.65 2.25 -3.29
CA PHE A 30 -2.15 1.06 -2.62
C PHE A 30 -3.68 1.05 -2.69
N TYR A 31 -4.23 0.02 -3.32
CA TYR A 31 -5.66 -0.14 -3.59
C TYR A 31 -6.23 -1.27 -2.74
N GLU A 32 -7.37 -1.02 -2.11
CA GLU A 32 -8.10 -1.99 -1.28
C GLU A 32 -9.60 -1.92 -1.61
N ASP A 33 -10.24 -3.07 -1.80
CA ASP A 33 -11.70 -3.21 -1.90
C ASP A 33 -12.18 -4.46 -1.14
N GLY A 34 -13.47 -4.78 -1.22
CA GLY A 34 -14.03 -5.96 -0.56
C GLY A 34 -13.60 -7.29 -1.16
N GLY A 35 -12.99 -7.34 -2.36
CA GLY A 35 -12.48 -8.57 -3.00
C GLY A 35 -13.52 -9.60 -3.44
N GLU A 36 -14.77 -9.50 -2.99
CA GLU A 36 -15.82 -10.52 -3.14
C GLU A 36 -17.03 -10.09 -3.98
N SER A 37 -17.20 -8.79 -4.20
CA SER A 37 -18.31 -8.19 -4.95
C SER A 37 -17.83 -7.26 -6.07
N LEU A 38 -18.76 -6.67 -6.81
CA LEU A 38 -18.47 -5.65 -7.83
C LEU A 38 -18.69 -4.23 -7.32
N ASP A 39 -18.75 -4.03 -6.00
CA ASP A 39 -19.11 -2.74 -5.41
C ASP A 39 -18.04 -1.66 -5.62
N HIS A 40 -16.80 -2.06 -5.97
CA HIS A 40 -15.78 -1.13 -6.46
C HIS A 40 -16.26 -0.32 -7.69
N LYS A 41 -17.16 -0.87 -8.51
CA LYS A 41 -17.78 -0.15 -9.65
C LYS A 41 -18.70 0.98 -9.20
N ASN A 42 -19.18 0.90 -7.96
CA ASN A 42 -20.02 1.89 -7.31
C ASN A 42 -19.23 2.82 -6.37
N GLY A 43 -17.89 2.69 -6.32
CA GLY A 43 -17.03 3.54 -5.51
C GLY A 43 -16.64 2.97 -4.14
N GLU A 44 -17.00 1.71 -3.84
CA GLU A 44 -16.62 1.06 -2.59
C GLU A 44 -15.21 0.48 -2.67
N TYR A 45 -14.22 1.35 -2.53
CA TYR A 45 -12.81 1.02 -2.46
C TYR A 45 -12.04 2.16 -1.79
N ASN A 46 -10.84 1.85 -1.30
CA ASN A 46 -9.90 2.84 -0.79
C ASN A 46 -8.65 2.88 -1.67
N VAL A 47 -8.13 4.08 -1.89
CA VAL A 47 -6.80 4.28 -2.51
C VAL A 47 -5.96 5.15 -1.61
N THR A 48 -4.82 4.63 -1.20
CA THR A 48 -3.77 5.40 -0.50
C THR A 48 -2.64 5.67 -1.46
N ASN A 49 -2.36 6.95 -1.72
CA ASN A 49 -1.30 7.37 -2.63
C ASN A 49 -0.03 7.72 -1.85
N PHE A 50 1.07 7.04 -2.18
CA PHE A 50 2.40 7.31 -1.64
C PHE A 50 3.24 8.03 -2.69
N THR A 51 3.83 9.15 -2.30
CA THR A 51 4.92 9.80 -3.03
C THR A 51 6.14 9.78 -2.12
N ILE A 52 7.17 9.04 -2.51
CA ILE A 52 8.39 8.90 -1.72
C ILE A 52 9.51 9.63 -2.43
N LEU A 53 10.11 10.60 -1.74
CA LEU A 53 11.24 11.38 -2.23
C LEU A 53 12.50 10.92 -1.51
N TYR A 54 13.56 10.68 -2.28
CA TYR A 54 14.90 10.49 -1.74
C TYR A 54 15.37 11.79 -1.11
N SER A 55 15.49 11.80 0.21
CA SER A 55 16.06 12.92 0.97
C SER A 55 17.42 12.50 1.53
N PRO A 56 18.54 12.98 0.97
CA PRO A 56 19.86 12.67 1.50
C PRO A 56 20.01 13.26 2.91
N CYS A 57 20.42 12.42 3.86
CA CYS A 57 20.76 12.88 5.21
C CYS A 57 22.11 13.59 5.18
N ILE A 58 22.11 14.91 5.24
CA ILE A 58 23.34 15.71 5.38
C ILE A 58 23.75 15.67 6.86
N LYS A 59 24.78 14.88 7.20
CA LYS A 59 25.38 14.90 8.53
C LYS A 59 26.11 16.23 8.72
N ARG A 60 25.73 17.00 9.75
CA ARG A 60 26.47 18.17 10.23
C ARG A 60 27.64 17.76 11.11
#